data_AF-A0A6B3F299-F1
#
_entry.id   AF-A0A6B3F299-F1
#
_cell.length_a   1.000
_cell.length_b   1.000
_cell.length_c   1.000
_cell.angle_alpha   90.00
_cell.angle_beta   90.00
_cell.angle_gamma   90.00
#
_symmetry.space_group_name_H-M   'P 1'
#
loop_
_entity.id
_entity.type
_entity.pdbx_description
1 polymer ?
#
loop_
_entity_poly.entity_id
_entity_poly.type
_entity_poly.pdbx_seq_one_letter_code
_entity_poly.pdbx_strand_id
1 'polypeptide(L)'
;RRAFSEYFPLSTLAPGDPDGRVYRVLRHGPLLDVFVLDMRTYRDPNSRNRQVDDPRGILGAHQLNWLKRELSRSRAVWKVIAADMPLG
;
A
#
# COMPACT_ATOMS: atom_id res chain seq x y z
N ARG A 1 -2.16 15.51 0.90
CA ARG A 1 -0.89 14.83 0.49
C ARG A 1 0.33 15.71 0.74
N ARG A 2 0.33 16.97 0.27
CA ARG A 2 1.43 17.93 0.47
C ARG A 2 1.85 18.13 1.95
N ALA A 3 0.92 18.44 2.84
CA ALA A 3 1.23 18.54 4.27
C ALA A 3 1.80 17.23 4.85
N PHE A 4 1.27 16.07 4.45
CA PHE A 4 1.79 14.77 4.92
C PHE A 4 3.24 14.53 4.45
N SER A 5 3.57 14.82 3.19
CA SER A 5 4.95 14.71 2.68
C SER A 5 5.92 15.73 3.28
N GLU A 6 5.42 16.90 3.71
CA GLU A 6 6.23 17.93 4.35
C GLU A 6 6.61 17.55 5.80
N TYR A 7 5.72 16.84 6.52
CA TYR A 7 5.96 16.42 7.90
C TYR A 7 6.52 15.00 8.06
N PHE A 8 6.28 14.11 7.10
CA PHE A 8 6.80 12.73 7.11
C PHE A 8 7.84 12.51 6.02
N PRO A 9 9.12 12.28 6.37
CA PRO A 9 10.19 12.08 5.39
C PRO A 9 10.09 10.68 4.78
N LEU A 10 9.20 10.51 3.80
CA LEU A 10 9.08 9.31 3.00
C LEU A 10 9.73 9.54 1.64
N SER A 11 10.79 8.81 1.34
CA SER A 11 11.51 8.92 0.06
C SER A 11 10.63 8.62 -1.15
N THR A 12 9.61 7.78 -0.98
CA THR A 12 8.61 7.49 -2.02
C THR A 12 7.58 8.60 -2.20
N LEU A 13 7.54 9.62 -1.35
CA LEU A 13 6.65 10.79 -1.44
C LEU A 13 7.44 12.10 -1.61
N ALA A 14 8.59 12.04 -2.27
CA ALA A 14 9.43 13.22 -2.47
C ALA A 14 8.64 14.40 -3.07
N PRO A 15 8.86 15.65 -2.60
CA PRO A 15 8.16 16.82 -3.13
C PRO A 15 8.35 16.94 -4.64
N GLY A 16 7.25 17.04 -5.39
CA GLY A 16 7.25 17.15 -6.84
C GLY A 16 7.18 15.84 -7.61
N ASP A 17 7.16 14.68 -6.93
CA ASP A 17 6.88 13.39 -7.57
C ASP A 17 5.36 13.23 -7.80
N PRO A 18 4.86 13.32 -9.05
CA PRO A 18 3.44 13.19 -9.36
C PRO A 18 2.93 11.77 -9.05
N ASP A 19 3.82 10.78 -9.03
CA ASP A 19 3.51 9.38 -8.75
C ASP A 19 3.78 9.00 -7.29
N GLY A 20 4.29 9.91 -6.45
CA GLY A 20 4.83 9.59 -5.14
C GLY A 20 3.86 8.74 -4.30
N ARG A 21 4.31 7.62 -3.74
CA ARG A 21 3.46 6.56 -3.15
C ARG A 21 3.67 6.42 -1.65
N VAL A 22 2.58 6.22 -0.92
CA VAL A 22 2.64 5.85 0.51
C VAL A 22 3.03 4.38 0.67
N TYR A 23 2.49 3.50 -0.18
CA TYR A 23 2.78 2.07 -0.14
C TYR A 23 4.23 1.78 -0.55
N ARG A 24 4.89 0.88 0.19
CA ARG A 24 6.33 0.57 0.07
C ARG A 24 6.68 -0.71 0.81
N VAL A 25 7.88 -1.24 0.57
CA VAL A 25 8.45 -2.35 1.36
C VAL A 25 9.60 -1.83 2.21
N LEU A 26 9.56 -2.08 3.51
CA LEU A 26 10.70 -1.90 4.41
C LEU A 26 11.39 -3.24 4.59
N ARG A 27 12.66 -3.33 4.19
CA ARG A 27 13.43 -4.58 4.22
C ARG A 27 14.40 -4.56 5.41
N HIS A 28 14.28 -5.55 6.29
CA HIS A 28 15.10 -5.72 7.49
C HIS A 28 15.90 -7.01 7.40
N GLY A 29 16.96 -6.97 6.58
CA GLY A 29 17.85 -8.11 6.34
C GLY A 29 17.11 -9.33 5.77
N PRO A 30 17.61 -10.55 6.01
CA PRO A 30 16.97 -11.77 5.53
C PRO A 30 15.74 -12.18 6.34
N LEU A 31 15.45 -11.50 7.45
CA LEU A 31 14.45 -11.95 8.42
C LEU A 31 13.08 -11.34 8.19
N LEU A 32 12.98 -10.06 7.82
CA LEU A 32 11.68 -9.38 7.81
C LEU A 32 11.54 -8.42 6.63
N ASP A 33 10.45 -8.58 5.89
CA ASP A 33 9.91 -7.57 4.98
C ASP A 33 8.57 -7.06 5.50
N VAL A 34 8.42 -5.74 5.62
CA VAL A 34 7.16 -5.07 5.98
C VAL A 34 6.57 -4.37 4.76
N PHE A 35 5.42 -4.85 4.31
CA PHE A 35 4.65 -4.32 3.19
C PHE A 35 3.65 -3.30 3.72
N VAL A 36 3.98 -2.02 3.59
CA VAL A 36 3.08 -0.94 4.00
C VAL A 36 2.10 -0.66 2.88
N LEU A 37 0.80 -0.71 3.19
CA LEU A 37 -0.28 -0.46 2.24
C LEU A 37 -0.80 0.97 2.36
N ASP A 38 -1.43 1.44 1.29
CA ASP A 38 -2.30 2.60 1.26
C ASP A 38 -3.71 2.12 0.89
N MET A 39 -4.60 1.99 1.88
CA MET A 39 -5.96 1.49 1.67
C MET A 39 -6.99 2.62 1.55
N ARG A 40 -6.53 3.88 1.52
CA ARG A 40 -7.40 5.07 1.47
C ARG A 40 -7.36 5.78 0.13
N THR A 41 -6.19 5.84 -0.50
CA THR A 41 -6.02 6.58 -1.75
C THR A 41 -6.63 5.87 -2.95
N TYR A 42 -6.59 4.53 -2.98
CA TYR A 42 -6.88 3.72 -4.17
C TYR A 42 -8.16 2.89 -4.08
N ARG A 43 -8.86 2.94 -2.94
CA ARG A 43 -10.07 2.18 -2.72
C ARG A 43 -11.24 2.70 -3.55
N ASP A 44 -12.17 1.80 -3.88
CA ASP A 44 -13.45 2.23 -4.42
C ASP A 44 -14.25 3.09 -3.40
N PRO A 45 -15.14 3.97 -3.89
CA PRO A 45 -16.03 4.74 -3.04
C PRO A 45 -16.82 3.82 -2.10
N ASN A 46 -17.14 4.33 -0.90
CA ASN A 46 -18.04 3.63 -0.01
C ASN A 46 -19.36 3.35 -0.73
N SER A 47 -19.75 2.09 -0.72
CA SER A 47 -20.97 1.59 -1.34
C SER A 47 -21.97 1.19 -0.25
N ARG A 48 -23.16 0.75 -0.66
CA ARG A 48 -24.17 0.21 0.27
C ARG A 48 -23.82 -1.19 0.80
N ASN A 49 -22.62 -1.70 0.55
CA ASN A 49 -22.17 -3.06 0.88
C ASN A 49 -23.13 -4.16 0.38
N ARG A 50 -23.70 -3.96 -0.82
CA ARG A 50 -24.62 -4.90 -1.51
C ARG A 50 -24.27 -5.12 -2.97
N GLN A 51 -23.16 -4.54 -3.42
CA GLN A 51 -22.64 -4.69 -4.77
C GLN A 51 -22.13 -6.11 -4.97
N VAL A 52 -22.44 -6.67 -6.13
CA VAL A 52 -21.98 -8.01 -6.55
C VAL A 52 -20.56 -7.95 -7.13
N ASP A 53 -20.13 -6.76 -7.53
CA ASP A 53 -18.80 -6.46 -8.07
C ASP A 53 -18.14 -5.33 -7.28
N ASP A 54 -16.81 -5.40 -7.17
CA ASP A 54 -15.93 -4.42 -6.56
C ASP A 54 -14.66 -4.29 -7.44
N PRO A 55 -14.78 -3.56 -8.57
CA PRO A 55 -13.83 -3.69 -9.68
C PRO A 55 -12.44 -3.16 -9.35
N ARG A 56 -12.29 -2.22 -8.41
CA ARG A 56 -10.97 -1.76 -7.92
C ARG A 56 -10.66 -2.26 -6.52
N GLY A 57 -11.67 -2.58 -5.71
CA GLY A 57 -11.44 -3.10 -4.36
C GLY A 57 -10.81 -2.07 -3.43
N ILE A 58 -10.25 -2.55 -2.32
CA ILE A 58 -9.65 -1.69 -1.29
C ILE A 58 -8.24 -1.17 -1.67
N LEU A 59 -7.54 -1.83 -2.59
CA LEU A 59 -6.16 -1.47 -2.97
C LEU A 59 -6.06 -0.82 -4.36
N GLY A 60 -7.07 -0.96 -5.22
CA GLY A 60 -6.92 -0.62 -6.63
C GLY A 60 -5.97 -1.57 -7.39
N ALA A 61 -6.08 -1.55 -8.72
CA ALA A 61 -5.34 -2.50 -9.57
C ALA A 61 -3.81 -2.35 -9.48
N HIS A 62 -3.30 -1.11 -9.45
CA HIS A 62 -1.86 -0.86 -9.45
C HIS A 62 -1.18 -1.32 -8.16
N GLN A 63 -1.74 -0.99 -6.99
CA GLN A 63 -1.17 -1.41 -5.72
C GLN A 63 -1.35 -2.91 -5.49
N LEU A 64 -2.47 -3.51 -5.92
CA LEU A 64 -2.66 -4.96 -5.85
C LEU A 64 -1.60 -5.70 -6.67
N ASN A 65 -1.35 -5.26 -7.91
CA ASN A 65 -0.32 -5.86 -8.77
C ASN A 65 1.09 -5.64 -8.20
N TRP A 66 1.36 -4.47 -7.63
CA TRP A 66 2.60 -4.20 -6.91
C TRP A 66 2.78 -5.16 -5.72
N LEU A 67 1.75 -5.32 -4.88
CA LEU A 67 1.82 -6.16 -3.67
C LEU A 67 2.09 -7.62 -4.04
N LYS A 68 1.37 -8.16 -5.04
CA LYS A 68 1.59 -9.52 -5.56
C LYS A 68 3.04 -9.73 -6.02
N ARG A 69 3.58 -8.77 -6.77
CA ARG A 69 4.97 -8.83 -7.27
C ARG A 69 6.00 -8.73 -6.15
N GLU A 70 5.82 -7.83 -5.19
CA GLU A 70 6.80 -7.68 -4.10
C GLU A 70 6.76 -8.89 -3.14
N LEU A 71 5.57 -9.43 -2.85
CA LEU A 71 5.41 -10.65 -2.06
C LEU A 71 6.10 -11.84 -2.73
N SER A 72 5.94 -12.03 -4.04
CA SER A 72 6.56 -13.15 -4.77
C SER A 72 8.09 -13.04 -4.84
N ARG A 73 8.64 -11.82 -4.79
CA ARG A 73 10.09 -11.57 -4.79
C ARG A 73 10.72 -11.66 -3.41
N SER A 74 9.94 -11.57 -2.34
CA SER A 74 10.45 -11.56 -0.97
C SER A 74 10.97 -12.94 -0.55
N ARG A 75 12.25 -12.97 -0.17
CA ARG A 75 12.92 -14.15 0.41
C ARG A 75 13.04 -14.06 1.94
N ALA A 76 12.45 -13.03 2.55
CA ALA A 76 12.51 -12.85 4.00
C ALA A 76 11.73 -13.95 4.72
N VAL A 77 12.19 -14.36 5.90
CA VAL A 77 11.51 -15.35 6.75
C VAL A 77 10.10 -14.87 7.09
N TRP A 78 9.98 -13.62 7.54
CA TRP A 78 8.74 -12.97 7.93
C TRP A 78 8.30 -11.94 6.89
N LYS A 79 7.00 -11.97 6.59
CA LYS A 79 6.34 -11.03 5.69
C LYS A 79 5.17 -10.43 6.45
N VAL A 80 5.28 -9.15 6.80
CA VAL A 80 4.25 -8.43 7.57
C VAL A 80 3.52 -7.47 6.66
N ILE A 81 2.20 -7.50 6.68
CA ILE A 81 1.35 -6.53 5.96
C ILE A 81 0.90 -5.47 6.95
N ALA A 82 1.37 -4.23 6.78
CA ALA A 82 0.93 -3.09 7.57
C ALA A 82 -0.23 -2.40 6.85
N ALA A 83 -1.44 -2.65 7.34
CA ALA A 83 -2.70 -2.13 6.84
C ALA A 83 -3.19 -0.94 7.70
N ASP A 84 -3.58 0.16 7.07
CA ASP A 84 -4.09 1.36 7.75
C ASP A 84 -5.63 1.34 7.94
N MET A 85 -6.27 0.30 7.43
CA MET A 85 -7.69 0.02 7.60
C MET A 85 -7.89 -1.42 8.14
N PRO A 86 -8.87 -1.64 9.02
CA PRO A 86 -9.21 -2.98 9.47
C PRO A 86 -9.72 -3.83 8.31
N LEU A 87 -9.45 -5.13 8.36
CA LEU A 87 -9.87 -6.13 7.37
C LEU A 87 -11.13 -6.90 7.81
N GLY A 88 -11.75 -6.51 8.92
CA GLY A 88 -12.92 -7.17 9.53
C GLY A 88 -14.02 -6.19 9.89
#